data_AF-A0A7C6QSN9-F1
#
_entry.id   AF-A0A7C6QSN9-F1
#
_cell.length_a   1.000
_cell.length_b   1.000
_cell.length_c   1.000
_cell.angle_alpha   90.00
_cell.angle_beta   90.00
_cell.angle_gamma   90.00
#
_symmetry.space_group_name_H-M   'P 1'
#
loop_
_entity.id
_entity.type
_entity.pdbx_description
1 polymer ?
#
loop_
_entity_poly.entity_id
_entity_poly.type
_entity_poly.pdbx_seq_one_letter_code
_entity_poly.pdbx_strand_id
1 'polypeptide(L)' 'MTKGLPEVCYACGRKHALPRNIGGTRYFLCDQCYAHHVWANHIAVEYLRNKGPDNGAADRKKQRCEAAIVI' A
#
# COMPACT_ATOMS: atom_id res chain seq x y z
N MET A 1 20.44 -4.63 34.43
CA MET A 1 20.13 -4.57 32.99
C MET A 1 19.15 -5.68 32.66
N THR A 2 17.86 -5.38 32.55
CA THR A 2 16.86 -6.35 32.07
C THR A 2 17.10 -6.54 30.57
N LYS A 3 17.72 -7.67 30.20
CA LYS A 3 17.77 -8.10 28.80
C LYS A 3 16.33 -8.38 28.36
N GLY A 4 15.70 -7.39 27.73
CA GLY A 4 14.38 -7.56 27.13
C GLY A 4 14.43 -8.76 26.18
N LEU A 5 13.38 -9.58 26.20
CA LEU A 5 13.27 -10.70 25.27
C LEU A 5 13.41 -10.16 23.85
N PRO A 6 14.18 -10.83 22.96
CA PRO A 6 14.29 -10.41 21.58
C PRO A 6 12.90 -10.36 20.94
N GLU A 7 12.52 -9.18 20.46
CA GLU A 7 11.26 -8.99 19.73
C GLU A 7 11.26 -9.90 18.49
N VAL A 8 10.20 -10.69 18.33
CA VAL A 8 10.03 -11.59 17.19
C VAL A 8 9.31 -10.87 16.05
N CYS A 9 9.66 -11.23 14.81
CA CYS A 9 9.07 -10.59 13.64
C CYS A 9 7.56 -10.78 13.62
N TYR A 10 6.82 -9.67 13.63
CA TYR A 10 5.36 -9.65 13.56
C TYR A 10 4.82 -10.44 12.35
N ALA A 11 5.49 -10.34 11.20
CA ALA A 11 5.01 -10.95 9.96
C ALA A 11 5.29 -12.46 9.85
N CYS A 12 6.46 -12.93 10.31
CA CYS A 12 6.86 -14.33 10.10
C CYS A 12 6.97 -15.16 11.38
N GLY A 13 6.93 -14.53 12.56
CA GLY A 13 6.93 -15.18 13.88
C GLY A 13 8.19 -15.95 14.26
N ARG A 14 9.21 -16.02 13.38
CA ARG A 14 10.36 -16.94 13.54
C ARG A 14 11.71 -16.26 13.64
N LYS A 15 11.85 -15.04 13.15
CA LYS A 15 13.14 -14.32 13.07
C LYS A 15 13.16 -13.17 14.07
N HIS A 16 14.37 -12.81 14.52
CA HIS A 16 14.59 -11.59 15.29
C HIS A 16 14.09 -10.36 14.51
N ALA A 17 13.44 -9.43 15.20
CA ALA A 17 12.89 -8.23 14.64
C ALA A 17 13.63 -6.98 15.06
N LEU A 18 13.59 -5.97 14.19
CA LEU A 18 14.02 -4.62 14.51
C LEU A 18 12.79 -3.69 14.43
N PRO A 19 12.77 -2.60 15.21
CA PRO A 19 11.73 -1.59 15.09
C PRO A 19 11.82 -0.90 13.72
N ARG A 20 10.73 -0.90 12.98
CA ARG A 20 10.54 -0.25 11.67
C ARG A 20 9.37 0.73 11.74
N ASN A 21 9.46 1.86 11.04
CA ASN A 21 8.36 2.80 10.90
C ASN A 21 7.77 2.68 9.50
N ILE A 22 6.49 2.32 9.42
CA ILE A 22 5.74 2.13 8.18
C ILE A 22 4.47 2.98 8.29
N GLY A 23 4.32 3.99 7.44
CA GLY A 23 3.13 4.83 7.41
C GLY A 23 2.83 5.54 8.75
N GLY A 24 3.85 5.84 9.56
CA GLY A 24 3.70 6.44 10.88
C GLY A 24 3.45 5.45 12.02
N THR A 25 3.28 4.16 11.71
CA THR A 25 3.09 3.10 12.71
C THR A 25 4.38 2.31 12.91
N ARG A 26 4.73 2.05 14.18
CA ARG A 26 5.91 1.25 14.55
C ARG A 26 5.57 -0.25 14.52
N TYR A 27 6.29 -1.01 13.70
CA TYR A 27 6.22 -2.47 13.63
C TYR A 27 7.57 -3.10 13.95
N PHE A 28 7.56 -4.30 14.54
CA PHE A 28 8.76 -5.11 14.72
C PHE A 28 8.85 -6.14 13.59
N LEU A 29 9.77 -5.91 12.64
CA LEU A 29 9.94 -6.77 11.47
C LEU A 29 11.39 -7.21 11.32
N CYS A 30 11.59 -8.44 10.84
CA CYS A 30 12.89 -8.88 10.34
C CYS A 30 13.17 -8.24 8.98
N ASP A 31 14.45 -8.23 8.59
CA ASP A 31 14.90 -7.54 7.38
C ASP A 31 14.22 -8.04 6.11
N GLN A 32 13.99 -9.35 6.01
CA GLN A 32 13.33 -9.94 4.85
C GLN A 32 11.87 -9.48 4.71
N CYS A 33 11.10 -9.47 5.81
CA CYS A 33 9.72 -9.01 5.79
C CYS A 33 9.63 -7.51 5.55
N TYR A 34 10.57 -6.73 6.10
CA TYR A 34 10.65 -5.30 5.84
C TYR A 34 10.97 -4.99 4.37
N ALA A 35 11.93 -5.70 3.77
CA ALA A 35 12.26 -5.54 2.35
C ALA A 35 11.07 -5.89 1.45
N HIS A 36 10.34 -6.97 1.75
CA HIS A 36 9.13 -7.34 1.03
C HIS A 36 8.08 -6.23 1.12
N HIS A 37 7.87 -5.67 2.31
CA HIS A 37 6.95 -4.55 2.50
C HIS A 37 7.33 -3.33 1.64
N VAL A 38 8.61 -2.94 1.63
CA VAL A 38 9.09 -1.80 0.82
C VAL A 38 8.84 -2.04 -0.66
N TRP A 39 9.15 -3.25 -1.15
CA TRP A 39 8.92 -3.62 -2.54
C TRP A 39 7.43 -3.61 -2.90
N ALA A 40 6.58 -4.23 -2.09
CA ALA A 40 5.13 -4.25 -2.34
C ALA A 40 4.54 -2.83 -2.36
N ASN A 41 4.99 -1.95 -1.47
CA ASN A 41 4.57 -0.56 -1.45
C ASN A 41 5.04 0.20 -2.71
N HIS A 42 6.27 -0.04 -3.18
CA HIS A 42 6.76 0.53 -4.43
C HIS A 42 5.87 0.14 -5.62
N ILE A 43 5.59 -1.16 -5.77
CA ILE A 43 4.73 -1.68 -6.85
C ILE A 43 3.31 -1.10 -6.75
N ALA A 44 2.75 -1.02 -5.54
CA ALA A 44 1.42 -0.44 -5.33
C ALA A 44 1.38 1.04 -5.75
N VAL A 45 2.40 1.83 -5.38
CA VAL A 45 2.51 3.23 -5.78
C VAL A 45 2.66 3.38 -7.30
N GLU A 46 3.49 2.55 -7.94
CA GLU A 46 3.64 2.56 -9.40
C GLU A 46 2.33 2.20 -10.09
N TYR A 47 1.62 1.18 -9.62
CA TYR A 47 0.31 0.81 -10.16
C TYR A 47 -0.68 1.97 -10.05
N LEU A 48 -0.76 2.63 -8.88
CA LEU A 48 -1.66 3.76 -8.68
C LEU A 48 -1.30 4.99 -9.53
N ARG A 49 -0.01 5.21 -9.81
CA ARG A 49 0.43 6.28 -10.73
C ARG A 49 0.07 5.99 -12.18
N ASN A 50 0.21 4.74 -12.60
CA ASN A 50 -0.04 4.32 -13.98
C ASN A 50 -1.52 4.05 -14.27
N LYS A 51 -2.30 3.78 -13.22
CA LYS A 51 -3.76 3.80 -13.27
C LYS A 51 -4.18 5.27 -13.32
N GLY A 52 -4.11 5.85 -14.51
CA GLY A 52 -4.60 7.21 -14.77
C GLY A 52 -6.03 7.38 -14.23
N PRO A 53 -6.50 8.63 -14.03
CA PRO A 53 -7.89 8.84 -13.66
C PRO A 53 -8.75 8.04 -14.64
N ASP A 54 -9.72 7.27 -14.14
CA ASP A 54 -10.71 6.59 -14.95
C ASP A 54 -11.49 7.64 -15.76
N ASN A 55 -10.90 8.14 -16.85
CA ASN A 55 -11.51 9.10 -17.77
C ASN A 55 -12.75 8.48 -18.45
N GLY A 56 -12.97 7.17 -18.32
CA GLY A 56 -14.16 6.47 -18.78
C GLY A 56 -15.41 6.62 -17.90
N ALA A 57 -15.31 7.18 -16.69
CA ALA A 57 -16.49 7.48 -15.85
C ALA A 57 -17.05 8.88 -16.10
N ALA A 58 -16.19 9.84 -16.44
CA ALA A 58 -16.60 11.21 -16.80
C ALA A 58 -17.24 11.26 -18.19
N ASP A 59 -16.71 10.53 -19.17
CA ASP A 59 -17.26 10.49 -20.54
C ASP A 59 -18.64 9.84 -20.62
N ARG A 60 -18.90 8.79 -19.80
CA ARG A 60 -20.23 8.18 -19.71
C ARG A 60 -21.30 9.13 -19.17
N LYS A 61 -20.91 10.14 -18.38
CA LYS A 61 -21.85 11.16 -17.87
C LYS A 61 -22.15 12.24 -18.92
N LYS A 62 -21.19 12.55 -19.80
CA LYS A 62 -21.39 13.53 -20.89
C LYS A 62 -22.28 12.99 -22.01
N GLN A 63 -22.09 11.73 -22.42
CA GLN A 63 -22.91 11.09 -23.45
C GLN A 63 -24.40 10.96 -23.07
N ARG A 64 -24.69 10.80 -21.77
CA ARG A 64 -26.08 10.67 -21.28
C ARG A 64 -26.83 12.01 -21.22
N CYS A 65 -26.13 13.14 -21.13
CA CYS A 65 -26.73 14.47 -21.21
C CYS A 65 -26.99 14.90 -22.66
N GLU A 66 -26.08 14.59 -23.59
CA GLU A 66 -26.27 14.93 -25.02
C GLU A 66 -27.42 14.13 -25.66
N ALA A 67 -27.62 12.86 -25.27
CA ALA A 67 -28.74 12.04 -25.74
C ALA A 67 -30.12 12.46 -25.17
N ALA A 68 -30.16 13.25 -24.09
CA ALA A 68 -31.40 13.72 -23.47
C ALA A 68 -31.87 15.10 -23.99
N ILE A 69 -31.07 15.75 -24.84
CA ILE A 69 -31.36 17.08 -25.41
C ILE A 69 -31.96 16.98 -26.82
N VAL A 70 -31.97 15.80 -27.44
CA VAL A 70 -32.62 15.53 -28.73
C VAL A 70 -34.03 14.97 -28.48
N ILE A 71 -34.96 15.83 -28.05
CA ILE A 71 -36.41 15.67 -28.23
C ILE A 71 -36.98 17.04 -28.56
#